data_AF-A0A528WN76-F1
#
_entry.id   AF-A0A528WN76-F1
#
_cell.length_a   1.000
_cell.length_b   1.000
_cell.length_c   1.000
_cell.angle_alpha   90.00
_cell.angle_beta   90.00
_cell.angle_gamma   90.00
#
_symmetry.space_group_name_H-M   'P 1'
#
loop_
_entity.id
_entity.type
_entity.pdbx_description
1 polymer ?
#
loop_
_entity_poly.entity_id
_entity_poly.type
_entity_poly.pdbx_seq_one_letter_code
_entity_poly.pdbx_strand_id
1 'polypeptide(L)' 'MTQSAKPLYTAKVRTTGGRDGASRSSDGRLDIRLSTPGGP' A
#
# COMPACT_ATOMS: atom_id res chain seq x y z
N MET A 1 -22.43 -19.94 13.57
CA MET A 1 -21.44 -18.86 13.81
C MET A 1 -20.17 -19.21 13.05
N THR A 2 -19.81 -18.44 12.04
CA THR A 2 -18.54 -18.61 11.33
C THR A 2 -17.42 -18.03 12.19
N GLN A 3 -16.58 -18.90 12.73
CA GLN A 3 -15.42 -18.50 13.53
C GLN A 3 -14.44 -17.82 12.58
N SER A 4 -14.31 -16.50 12.67
CA SER A 4 -13.39 -15.74 11.83
C SER A 4 -11.96 -16.15 12.19
N ALA A 5 -11.19 -16.63 11.21
CA ALA A 5 -9.82 -17.07 11.41
C ALA A 5 -8.95 -15.91 11.95
N LYS A 6 -8.07 -16.22 12.92
CA LYS A 6 -7.17 -15.23 13.50
C LYS A 6 -6.14 -14.78 12.45
N PRO A 7 -6.05 -13.47 12.12
CA PRO A 7 -5.05 -13.00 11.18
C PRO A 7 -3.65 -13.22 11.76
N LEU A 8 -2.77 -13.86 11.00
CA LEU A 8 -1.36 -14.10 11.38
C LEU A 8 -0.47 -12.88 11.08
N TYR A 9 -0.84 -12.09 10.08
CA TYR A 9 -0.09 -10.91 9.68
C TYR A 9 -0.99 -9.85 9.04
N THR A 10 -0.67 -8.58 9.29
CA THR A 10 -1.36 -7.43 8.72
C THR A 10 -0.34 -6.40 8.23
N ALA A 11 -0.28 -6.21 6.91
CA ALA A 11 0.43 -5.08 6.33
C ALA A 11 -0.50 -3.86 6.26
N LYS A 12 0.01 -2.69 6.64
CA LYS A 12 -0.71 -1.41 6.51
C LYS A 12 0.07 -0.48 5.60
N VAL A 13 -0.60 0.06 4.60
CA VAL A 13 -0.02 0.94 3.58
C VAL A 13 -0.91 2.16 3.40
N ARG A 14 -0.28 3.33 3.23
CA ARG A 14 -0.95 4.57 2.83
C ARG A 14 -0.53 4.91 1.41
N THR A 15 -1.52 5.16 0.56
CA THR A 15 -1.31 5.55 -0.84
C THR A 15 -1.90 6.93 -1.08
N THR A 16 -1.14 7.79 -1.75
CA THR A 16 -1.61 9.06 -2.30
C THR A 16 -1.52 9.00 -3.82
N GLY A 17 -2.61 9.37 -4.51
CA GLY A 17 -2.66 9.42 -5.98
C GLY A 17 -2.22 10.78 -6.55
N GLY A 18 -2.37 10.95 -7.86
CA GLY A 18 -2.00 12.17 -8.59
C GLY A 18 -0.61 12.08 -9.25
N ARG A 19 -0.11 13.22 -9.73
CA ARG A 19 1.19 13.31 -10.43
C ARG A 19 2.37 12.94 -9.51
N ASP A 20 2.29 13.33 -8.25
CA ASP A 20 3.31 13.05 -7.24
C ASP A 20 2.90 11.89 -6.32
N GLY A 21 2.20 10.90 -6.90
CA GLY A 21 1.69 9.75 -6.17
C GLY A 21 2.80 8.97 -5.46
N ALA A 22 2.46 8.40 -4.30
CA ALA A 22 3.39 7.60 -3.52
C ALA A 22 2.63 6.54 -2.72
N SER A 23 3.32 5.47 -2.38
CA SER A 23 2.80 4.41 -1.51
C SER A 23 3.83 4.05 -0.46
N ARG A 24 3.44 4.08 0.81
CA ARG A 24 4.33 3.83 1.95
C ARG A 24 3.67 2.91 2.99
N SER A 25 4.40 1.89 3.43
CA SER A 25 3.96 1.03 4.53
C SER A 25 4.22 1.67 5.90
N SER A 26 3.42 1.30 6.91
CA SER A 26 3.59 1.80 8.28
C SER A 26 4.91 1.38 8.92
N ASP A 27 5.54 0.31 8.41
CA ASP A 27 6.83 -0.20 8.88
C ASP A 27 8.01 0.26 8.00
N GLY A 28 7.77 1.11 7.00
CA GLY A 28 8.82 1.70 6.14
C GLY A 28 9.51 0.71 5.20
N ARG A 29 9.13 -0.57 5.19
CA ARG A 29 9.70 -1.57 4.27
C ARG A 29 9.28 -1.35 2.82
N LEU A 30 8.15 -0.69 2.61
CA LEU A 30 7.69 -0.22 1.31
C LEU A 30 7.67 1.31 1.32
N ASP A 31 8.42 1.93 0.40
CA ASP A 31 8.39 3.36 0.15
C ASP A 31 8.70 3.60 -1.34
N ILE A 32 7.65 3.78 -2.15
CA ILE A 32 7.76 3.88 -3.61
C ILE A 32 7.03 5.10 -4.16
N ARG A 33 7.55 5.64 -5.26
CA ARG A 33 6.89 6.67 -6.07
C ARG A 33 6.05 6.02 -7.15
N LEU A 34 4.88 6.58 -7.40
CA LEU A 34 3.96 6.14 -8.45
C LEU A 34 4.11 7.07 -9.65
N SER A 35 4.11 6.49 -10.85
CA SER A 35 4.09 7.23 -12.11
C SER A 35 2.74 7.08 -12.79
N THR A 36 2.41 8.03 -13.66
CA THR A 36 1.24 7.90 -14.53
C THR A 36 1.41 6.70 -15.46
N PRO A 37 0.42 5.80 -15.55
CA PRO A 37 0.43 4.73 -16.55
C PRO A 37 0.49 5.32 -17.96
N GLY A 38 1.30 4.73 -18.86
CA GLY A 38 1.42 5.23 -20.23
C GLY A 38 2.31 6.45 -20.41
N GLY A 39 3.27 6.70 -19.50
CA GLY A 39 4.48 7.46 -19.86
C GLY A 39 5.19 6.81 -21.06
N PRO A 40 6.03 7.55 -21.81
CA PRO A 40 6.51 7.15 -23.14
C PRO A 40 7.08 5.73 -23.19
#